data_AF-A0A1M6JCX7-F1
#
_entry.id   AF-A0A1M6JCX7-F1
#
_cell.length_a   1.000
_cell.length_b   1.000
_cell.length_c   1.000
_cell.angle_alpha   90.00
_cell.angle_beta   90.00
_cell.angle_gamma   90.00
#
_symmetry.space_group_name_H-M   'P 1'
#
loop_
_entity.id
_entity.type
_entity.pdbx_description
1 polymer ?
#
loop_
_entity_poly.entity_id
_entity_poly.type
_entity_poly.pdbx_seq_one_letter_code
_entity_poly.pdbx_strand_id
1 'polypeptide(L)'
;MSPRPKKLRNCCPSRQPEDLVFKPAGTPMSKLEILSLAVDELEAISLCDGEGLTQQEAGEKMGISRGTVQRLVTNGRRKIVEAILQGKALEIHIPETDADEEPGC
;
A
#
# COMPACT_ATOMS: atom_id res chain seq x y z
N MET A 1 -24.69 -2.41 -7.82
CA MET A 1 -23.95 -3.13 -6.76
C MET A 1 -22.90 -2.18 -6.23
N SER A 2 -23.12 -1.61 -5.05
CA SER A 2 -22.15 -0.73 -4.42
C SER A 2 -20.94 -1.57 -3.98
N PRO A 3 -19.69 -1.11 -4.16
CA PRO A 3 -18.53 -1.87 -3.74
C PRO A 3 -18.62 -2.14 -2.24
N ARG A 4 -18.35 -3.40 -1.84
CA ARG A 4 -18.30 -3.78 -0.43
C ARG A 4 -17.23 -2.90 0.25
N PRO A 5 -17.56 -2.27 1.39
CA PRO A 5 -16.58 -1.53 2.19
C PRO A 5 -15.34 -2.40 2.42
N LYS A 6 -14.15 -1.82 2.22
CA LYS A 6 -12.91 -2.54 2.48
C LYS A 6 -12.87 -2.81 3.99
N LYS A 7 -12.80 -4.09 4.38
CA LYS A 7 -12.51 -4.43 5.78
C LYS A 7 -11.18 -3.82 6.19
N LEU A 8 -11.12 -3.31 7.42
CA LEU A 8 -9.88 -2.97 8.12
C LEU A 8 -8.93 -4.18 8.09
N ARG A 9 -7.66 -3.90 7.87
CA ARG A 9 -6.58 -4.89 7.78
C ARG A 9 -5.51 -4.48 8.76
N ASN A 10 -4.81 -5.46 9.32
CA ASN A 10 -3.69 -5.19 10.22
C ASN A 10 -2.50 -4.70 9.38
N CYS A 11 -2.50 -3.40 9.09
CA CYS A 11 -1.36 -2.68 8.53
C CYS A 11 -0.68 -1.98 9.69
N CYS A 12 0.63 -2.19 9.89
CA CYS A 12 1.35 -1.55 10.99
C CYS A 12 1.44 -0.02 10.74
N PRO A 13 0.71 0.82 11.51
CA PRO A 13 0.71 2.28 11.28
C PRO A 13 2.08 2.89 11.64
N SER A 14 2.81 2.27 12.57
CA SER A 14 4.12 2.71 13.04
C SER A 14 5.23 2.68 11.97
N ARG A 15 5.01 2.03 10.83
CA ARG A 15 5.94 2.01 9.69
C ARG A 15 5.63 3.08 8.64
N GLN A 16 4.62 3.93 8.87
CA GLN A 16 4.01 4.74 7.82
C GLN A 16 3.93 6.21 8.27
N PRO A 17 4.78 7.09 7.75
CA PRO A 17 4.57 8.52 7.87
C PRO A 17 3.31 8.90 7.09
N GLU A 18 2.43 9.68 7.71
CA GLU A 18 1.33 10.35 7.02
C GLU A 18 1.90 11.17 5.85
N ASP A 19 1.25 11.11 4.69
CA ASP A 19 1.57 11.91 3.48
C ASP A 19 2.96 11.68 2.87
N LEU A 20 3.45 10.44 2.85
CA LEU A 20 4.74 10.15 2.26
C LEU A 20 4.68 10.09 0.72
N VAL A 21 5.53 10.88 0.06
CA VAL A 21 5.65 10.96 -1.40
C VAL A 21 7.08 10.67 -1.86
N PHE A 22 7.23 9.74 -2.78
CA PHE A 22 8.47 9.49 -3.53
C PHE A 22 8.37 10.09 -4.93
N LYS A 23 9.42 10.72 -5.42
CA LYS A 23 9.44 11.30 -6.77
C LYS A 23 10.84 11.31 -7.38
N PRO A 24 10.98 11.34 -8.71
CA PRO A 24 12.26 11.54 -9.35
C PRO A 24 12.88 12.90 -8.96
N ALA A 25 14.21 12.92 -8.88
CA ALA A 25 14.99 14.14 -8.68
C ALA A 25 14.91 15.05 -9.92
N GLY A 26 14.99 16.36 -9.73
CA GLY A 26 15.07 17.33 -10.84
C GLY A 26 13.73 17.77 -11.45
N THR A 27 12.63 17.04 -11.24
CA THR A 27 11.29 17.45 -11.71
C THR A 27 10.43 17.98 -10.55
N PRO A 28 9.84 19.19 -10.66
CA PRO A 28 8.89 19.71 -9.68
C PRO A 28 7.63 18.84 -9.58
N MET A 29 7.07 18.68 -8.37
CA MET A 29 5.83 17.91 -8.15
C MET A 29 4.67 18.35 -9.05
N SER A 30 4.52 19.66 -9.29
CA SER A 30 3.47 20.22 -10.12
C SER A 30 3.51 19.78 -11.60
N LYS A 31 4.60 19.14 -12.05
CA LYS A 31 4.77 18.63 -13.41
C LYS A 31 4.73 17.10 -13.47
N LEU A 32 4.51 16.44 -12.35
CA LEU A 32 4.51 14.98 -12.26
C LEU A 32 3.09 14.46 -12.19
N GLU A 33 2.83 13.39 -12.93
CA GLU A 33 1.66 12.56 -12.66
C GLU A 33 1.88 11.83 -11.33
N ILE A 34 0.84 11.75 -10.51
CA ILE A 34 0.88 11.12 -9.19
C ILE A 34 0.18 9.76 -9.29
N LEU A 35 0.89 8.70 -8.89
CA LEU A 35 0.34 7.37 -8.70
C LEU A 35 0.14 7.11 -7.21
N SER A 36 -1.10 6.84 -6.81
CA SER A 36 -1.42 6.47 -5.44
C SER A 36 -1.15 4.99 -5.19
N LEU A 37 -0.21 4.69 -4.29
CA LEU A 37 0.01 3.38 -3.72
C LEU A 37 -0.82 3.26 -2.44
N ALA A 38 -1.68 2.26 -2.36
CA ALA A 38 -2.49 2.08 -1.17
C ALA A 38 -1.64 1.47 -0.04
N VAL A 39 -1.95 1.85 1.20
CA VAL A 39 -1.25 1.34 2.39
C VAL A 39 -1.23 -0.18 2.48
N ASP A 40 -2.32 -0.84 2.10
CA ASP A 40 -2.43 -2.30 2.09
C ASP A 40 -1.54 -2.95 1.01
N GLU A 41 -1.31 -2.27 -0.11
CA GLU A 41 -0.36 -2.69 -1.13
C GLU A 41 1.08 -2.57 -0.63
N LEU A 42 1.41 -1.44 0.02
CA LEU A 42 2.74 -1.22 0.58
C LEU A 42 3.06 -2.23 1.69
N GLU A 43 2.13 -2.49 2.61
CA GLU A 43 2.33 -3.46 3.69
C GLU A 43 2.55 -4.87 3.15
N ALA A 44 1.73 -5.30 2.18
CA ALA A 44 1.86 -6.63 1.58
C ALA A 44 3.23 -6.82 0.89
N ILE A 45 3.73 -5.78 0.21
CA ILE A 45 5.07 -5.78 -0.40
C ILE A 45 6.15 -5.79 0.68
N SER A 46 6.01 -4.98 1.72
CA SER A 46 6.97 -4.93 2.83
C SER A 46 7.13 -6.31 3.47
N LEU A 47 6.03 -7.00 3.76
CA LEU A 47 6.05 -8.34 4.35
C LEU A 47 6.62 -9.40 3.39
N CYS A 48 6.20 -9.40 2.12
CA CYS A 48 6.63 -10.45 1.18
C CYS A 48 8.04 -10.21 0.63
N ASP A 49 8.34 -8.98 0.22
CA ASP A 49 9.56 -8.63 -0.52
C ASP A 49 10.63 -8.01 0.38
N GLY A 50 10.22 -7.31 1.44
CA GLY A 50 11.13 -6.73 2.42
C GLY A 50 11.53 -7.72 3.52
N GLU A 51 10.56 -8.41 4.12
CA GLU A 51 10.78 -9.38 5.21
C GLU A 51 10.95 -10.83 4.71
N GLY A 52 10.65 -11.10 3.44
CA GLY A 52 10.78 -12.44 2.85
C GLY A 52 9.69 -13.43 3.28
N LEU A 53 8.57 -12.96 3.84
CA LEU A 53 7.47 -13.83 4.24
C LEU A 53 6.76 -14.42 3.04
N THR A 54 6.22 -15.63 3.20
CA THR A 54 5.30 -16.19 2.23
C THR A 54 3.99 -15.40 2.21
N GLN A 55 3.27 -15.45 1.09
CA GLN A 55 1.94 -14.81 0.99
C GLN A 55 0.93 -15.35 2.00
N GLN A 56 1.16 -16.57 2.51
CA GLN A 56 0.31 -17.16 3.54
C GLN A 56 0.60 -16.52 4.90
N GLU A 57 1.86 -16.48 5.32
CA GLU A 57 2.28 -15.82 6.58
C GLU A 57 1.94 -14.33 6.59
N ALA A 58 2.13 -13.64 5.46
CA ALA A 58 1.72 -12.24 5.32
C ALA A 58 0.19 -12.08 5.43
N GLY A 59 -0.58 -13.04 4.92
CA GLY A 59 -2.04 -13.05 5.04
C GLY A 59 -2.50 -13.24 6.47
N GLU A 60 -1.84 -14.13 7.21
CA GLU A 60 -2.07 -14.34 8.63
C GLU A 60 -1.76 -13.08 9.44
N LYS A 61 -0.61 -12.42 9.20
CA LYS A 61 -0.26 -11.14 9.84
C LYS A 61 -1.26 -10.03 9.53
N MET A 62 -1.70 -9.91 8.28
CA MET A 62 -2.59 -8.83 7.83
C MET A 62 -4.08 -9.12 8.08
N GLY A 63 -4.45 -10.31 8.56
CA GLY A 63 -5.84 -10.72 8.77
C GLY A 63 -6.64 -10.90 7.48
N ILE A 64 -5.99 -11.28 6.37
CA ILE A 64 -6.60 -11.42 5.04
C ILE A 64 -6.19 -12.71 4.33
N SER A 65 -6.99 -13.15 3.35
CA SER A 65 -6.66 -14.35 2.59
C SER A 65 -5.35 -14.21 1.79
N ARG A 66 -4.63 -15.32 1.61
CA ARG A 66 -3.45 -15.42 0.71
C ARG A 66 -3.74 -14.83 -0.68
N GLY A 67 -4.92 -15.10 -1.26
CA GLY A 67 -5.30 -14.56 -2.57
C GLY A 67 -5.55 -13.05 -2.57
N THR A 68 -5.85 -12.45 -1.41
CA THR A 68 -5.88 -10.98 -1.25
C THR A 68 -4.45 -10.44 -1.22
N VAL A 69 -3.56 -11.04 -0.43
CA VAL A 69 -2.13 -10.66 -0.40
C VAL A 69 -1.51 -10.71 -1.79
N GLN A 70 -1.74 -11.80 -2.53
CA GLN A 70 -1.25 -11.95 -3.90
C GLN A 70 -1.65 -10.77 -4.80
N ARG A 71 -2.92 -10.34 -4.71
CA ARG A 71 -3.43 -9.20 -5.48
C ARG A 71 -2.80 -7.87 -5.06
N LEU A 72 -2.62 -7.66 -3.76
CA LEU A 72 -1.97 -6.46 -3.21
C LEU A 72 -0.53 -6.35 -3.66
N VAL A 73 0.26 -7.41 -3.49
CA VAL A 73 1.66 -7.47 -3.94
C VAL A 73 1.75 -7.22 -5.44
N THR A 74 0.91 -7.89 -6.24
CA THR A 74 0.93 -7.74 -7.71
C THR A 74 0.62 -6.29 -8.12
N ASN A 75 -0.43 -5.70 -7.54
CA ASN A 75 -0.84 -4.34 -7.88
C ASN A 75 0.19 -3.30 -7.42
N GLY A 76 0.70 -3.41 -6.20
CA GLY A 76 1.68 -2.45 -5.69
C GLY A 76 3.01 -2.52 -6.45
N ARG A 77 3.51 -3.72 -6.77
CA ARG A 77 4.71 -3.89 -7.62
C ARG A 77 4.52 -3.24 -8.97
N ARG A 78 3.36 -3.44 -9.61
CA ARG A 78 3.03 -2.78 -10.89
C ARG A 78 3.11 -1.26 -10.77
N LYS A 79 2.51 -0.67 -9.72
CA LYS A 79 2.54 0.79 -9.49
C LYS A 79 3.95 1.32 -9.24
N ILE A 80 4.76 0.61 -8.46
CA ILE A 80 6.16 0.97 -8.22
C ILE A 80 6.96 0.94 -9.52
N VAL A 81 6.85 -0.13 -10.29
CA VAL A 81 7.54 -0.28 -11.58
C VAL A 81 7.08 0.81 -12.57
N GLU A 82 5.78 1.11 -12.61
CA GLU A 82 5.23 2.18 -13.44
C GLU A 82 5.79 3.55 -13.05
N ALA A 83 5.83 3.85 -11.75
CA ALA A 83 6.36 5.12 -11.27
C ALA A 83 7.83 5.30 -11.64
N ILE A 84 8.64 4.24 -11.52
CA ILE A 84 10.05 4.26 -11.89
C ILE A 84 10.24 4.43 -13.40
N LEU A 85 9.57 3.61 -14.22
CA LEU A 85 9.75 3.61 -15.67
C LEU A 85 9.20 4.87 -16.35
N GLN A 86 8.11 5.43 -15.83
CA GLN A 86 7.45 6.60 -16.41
C GLN A 86 7.82 7.91 -15.70
N GLY A 87 8.67 7.85 -14.67
CA GLY A 87 9.11 9.02 -13.91
C GLY A 87 7.97 9.72 -13.17
N LYS A 88 7.01 8.96 -12.64
CA LYS A 88 5.87 9.50 -11.87
C LYS A 88 6.22 9.66 -10.40
N ALA A 89 5.46 10.51 -9.70
CA ALA A 89 5.48 10.54 -8.25
C ALA A 89 4.63 9.36 -7.72
N LEU A 90 5.06 8.78 -6.59
CA LEU A 90 4.36 7.73 -5.89
C LEU A 90 3.95 8.25 -4.52
N GLU A 91 2.65 8.37 -4.29
CA GLU A 91 2.06 8.87 -3.04
C GLU A 91 1.46 7.70 -2.25
N ILE A 92 1.75 7.63 -0.95
CA ILE A 92 1.17 6.61 -0.08
C ILE A 92 -0.16 7.12 0.47
N HIS A 93 -1.27 6.49 0.06
CA HIS A 93 -2.62 6.91 0.47
C HIS A 93 -3.18 6.02 1.58
N ILE A 94 -3.48 6.62 2.73
CA ILE A 94 -4.27 6.00 3.80
C ILE A 94 -5.74 6.18 3.43
N PRO A 95 -6.54 5.12 3.20
CA PRO A 95 -7.97 5.29 2.98
C PRO A 95 -8.60 5.94 4.23
N GLU A 96 -9.25 7.08 4.06
CA GLU A 96 -10.04 7.69 5.12
C GLU A 96 -11.05 6.67 5.63
N THR A 97 -10.98 6.38 6.93
CA THR A 97 -11.89 5.48 7.62
C THR A 97 -12.77 6.36 8.47
N ASP A 98 -14.09 6.27 8.30
CA ASP A 98 -15.04 6.83 9.26
C ASP A 98 -14.70 6.23 10.64
N ALA A 99 -14.30 7.11 11.55
CA ALA A 99 -13.65 6.80 12.82
C ALA A 99 -14.62 6.11 13.79
N ASP A 100 -14.71 4.79 13.76
CA ASP A 100 -15.34 3.99 14.81
C ASP A 100 -14.76 2.56 14.82
N GLU A 101 -13.46 2.41 15.11
CA GLU A 101 -12.87 1.20 15.73
C GLU A 101 -11.36 1.38 15.89
N GLU A 102 -10.94 1.64 17.14
CA GLU A 102 -9.54 1.62 17.58
C GLU A 102 -8.93 0.21 17.34
N PRO A 103 -7.83 0.07 16.58
CA PRO A 103 -7.13 -1.21 16.50
C PRO A 103 -6.39 -1.44 17.81
N GLY A 104 -6.93 -2.33 18.63
CA GLY A 104 -6.24 -2.87 19.80
C GLY A 104 -4.90 -3.50 19.39
N CYS A 105 -3.85 -3.11 20.11
CA CYS A 105 -2.58 -3.83 20.15
C CYS A 105 -2.78 -5.25 20.69
#